data_AF-A0A519RXD1-F1
#
_entry.id   AF-A0A519RXD1-F1
#
_cell.length_a   1.000
_cell.length_b   1.000
_cell.length_c   1.000
_cell.angle_alpha   90.00
_cell.angle_beta   90.00
_cell.angle_gamma   90.00
#
_symmetry.space_group_name_H-M   'P 1'
#
loop_
_entity.id
_entity.type
_entity.pdbx_description
1 polymer ?
#
loop_
_entity_poly.entity_id
_entity_poly.type
_entity_poly.pdbx_seq_one_letter_code
_entity_poly.pdbx_strand_id
1 'polypeptide(L)'
;MNKNLLPLALGGLAIGTTEFVMMGLLPSVAHDFHISIPAAGYAISAYALGVVIGAPLLTTLGRSLPPKRILVLLMVLFTAFNALSAFAPNNTVLCLARLLAGLPHGAFFGVGSVVASPPQK
;
A
#
# COMPACT_ATOMS: atom_id res chain seq x y z
N MET A 1 -20.37 -10.18 13.43
CA MET A 1 -19.55 -9.53 12.39
C MET A 1 -19.82 -10.22 11.07
N ASN A 2 -20.15 -9.47 10.01
CA ASN A 2 -20.39 -10.05 8.69
C ASN A 2 -19.08 -10.69 8.18
N LYS A 3 -19.08 -12.01 7.89
CA LYS A 3 -17.86 -12.75 7.50
C LYS A 3 -17.17 -12.14 6.28
N ASN A 4 -17.93 -11.39 5.47
CA ASN A 4 -17.46 -10.69 4.28
C ASN A 4 -16.58 -9.46 4.58
N LEU A 5 -16.59 -8.93 5.82
CA LEU A 5 -15.77 -7.79 6.22
C LEU A 5 -14.39 -8.21 6.77
N LEU A 6 -14.22 -9.47 7.17
CA LEU A 6 -12.96 -9.96 7.72
C LEU A 6 -11.79 -9.77 6.73
N PRO A 7 -11.91 -10.12 5.43
CA PRO A 7 -10.83 -9.92 4.47
C PRO A 7 -10.48 -8.45 4.26
N LEU A 8 -11.49 -7.56 4.30
CA LEU A 8 -11.28 -6.12 4.16
C LEU A 8 -10.57 -5.54 5.40
N ALA A 9 -10.97 -5.99 6.59
CA ALA A 9 -10.32 -5.62 7.84
C ALA A 9 -8.86 -6.10 7.89
N LEU A 10 -8.59 -7.34 7.48
CA LEU A 10 -7.23 -7.89 7.44
C LEU A 10 -6.35 -7.16 6.40
N GLY A 11 -6.90 -6.88 5.20
CA GLY A 11 -6.18 -6.10 4.19
C GLY A 11 -5.90 -4.67 4.67
N GLY A 12 -6.90 -4.00 5.25
CA GLY A 12 -6.72 -2.67 5.82
C GLY A 12 -5.71 -2.64 6.97
N LEU A 13 -5.71 -3.65 7.83
CA LEU A 13 -4.70 -3.82 8.88
C LEU A 13 -3.30 -3.98 8.28
N ALA A 14 -3.12 -4.90 7.32
CA ALA A 14 -1.82 -5.15 6.69
C ALA A 14 -1.25 -3.89 6.01
N ILE A 15 -2.11 -3.16 5.29
CA ILE A 15 -1.76 -1.90 4.64
C ILE A 15 -1.40 -0.83 5.69
N GLY A 16 -2.25 -0.65 6.71
CA GLY A 16 -2.01 0.33 7.77
C GLY A 16 -0.72 0.06 8.54
N THR A 17 -0.47 -1.20 8.94
CA THR A 17 0.79 -1.58 9.60
C THR A 17 2.00 -1.24 8.72
N THR A 18 1.94 -1.55 7.43
CA THR A 18 3.05 -1.29 6.49
C THR A 18 3.31 0.21 6.28
N GLU A 19 2.27 1.02 6.30
CA GLU A 19 2.38 2.46 6.14
C GLU A 19 2.97 3.13 7.40
N PHE A 20 2.43 2.81 8.57
CA PHE A 20 2.75 3.52 9.81
C PHE A 20 4.00 2.99 10.53
N VAL A 21 4.32 1.69 10.42
CA VAL A 21 5.53 1.13 11.06
C VAL A 21 6.79 1.81 10.54
N MET A 22 6.81 2.23 9.27
CA MET A 22 7.95 2.93 8.67
C MET A 22 8.35 4.19 9.46
N MET A 23 7.39 4.89 10.08
CA MET A 23 7.65 6.10 10.88
C MET A 23 8.50 5.78 12.12
N GLY A 24 8.20 4.66 12.78
CA GLY A 24 8.98 4.17 13.92
C GLY A 24 10.34 3.60 13.52
N LEU A 25 10.49 3.16 12.27
CA LEU A 25 11.73 2.59 11.74
C LEU A 25 12.65 3.64 11.10
N LEU A 26 12.23 4.90 10.96
CA LEU A 26 13.04 5.95 10.33
C LEU A 26 14.47 6.07 10.89
N PRO A 27 14.70 6.05 12.23
CA PRO A 27 16.06 6.11 12.77
C PRO A 27 16.92 4.91 12.34
N SER A 28 16.36 3.70 12.34
CA SER A 28 17.07 2.48 11.91
C SER A 28 17.39 2.53 10.41
N VAL A 29 16.44 2.93 9.58
CA VAL A 29 16.64 3.06 8.13
C VAL A 29 17.68 4.13 7.80
N ALA A 30 17.67 5.24 8.54
CA ALA A 30 18.66 6.30 8.39
C ALA A 30 20.07 5.79 8.76
N HIS A 31 20.18 5.02 9.85
CA HIS A 31 21.42 4.38 10.28
C HIS A 31 21.95 3.39 9.22
N ASP A 32 21.10 2.47 8.76
CA ASP A 32 21.50 1.37 7.87
C ASP A 32 21.90 1.86 6.47
N PHE A 33 21.30 2.95 5.99
CA PHE A 33 21.69 3.58 4.73
C PHE A 33 22.68 4.74 4.88
N HIS A 34 23.13 5.04 6.09
CA HIS A 34 24.04 6.16 6.39
C HIS A 34 23.55 7.52 5.85
N ILE A 35 22.25 7.80 6.03
CA ILE A 35 21.60 9.05 5.60
C ILE A 35 21.00 9.80 6.80
N SER A 36 20.52 11.02 6.58
CA SER A 36 19.79 11.77 7.60
C SER A 36 18.35 11.23 7.75
N ILE A 37 17.76 11.41 8.95
CA ILE A 37 16.36 11.05 9.20
C ILE A 37 15.38 11.73 8.22
N PRO A 38 15.52 13.03 7.90
CA PRO A 38 14.70 13.66 6.87
C PRO A 38 14.81 12.99 5.50
N ALA A 39 16.00 12.52 5.11
CA ALA A 39 16.19 11.83 3.83
C ALA A 39 15.54 10.43 3.83
N ALA A 40 15.57 9.71 4.95
CA ALA A 40 14.81 8.46 5.12
C ALA A 40 13.29 8.71 5.04
N GLY A 41 12.83 9.89 5.47
CA GLY A 41 11.44 10.34 5.35
C GLY A 41 10.90 10.34 3.91
N TYR A 42 11.77 10.48 2.89
CA TYR A 42 11.35 10.38 1.49
C TYR A 42 10.75 9.02 1.12
N ALA A 43 11.09 7.94 1.83
CA ALA A 43 10.46 6.64 1.67
C ALA A 43 8.96 6.66 2.04
N ILE A 44 8.55 7.54 2.96
CA ILE A 44 7.15 7.75 3.33
C ILE A 44 6.46 8.62 2.27
N SER A 45 7.09 9.71 1.86
CA SER A 45 6.57 10.59 0.79
C SER A 45 6.40 9.84 -0.54
N ALA A 46 7.35 8.99 -0.91
CA ALA A 46 7.28 8.17 -2.12
C ALA A 46 6.10 7.19 -2.07
N TYR A 47 5.86 6.56 -0.93
CA TYR A 47 4.68 5.72 -0.72
C TYR A 47 3.39 6.52 -0.90
N ALA A 48 3.28 7.70 -0.26
CA ALA A 48 2.12 8.57 -0.41
C ALA A 48 1.87 9.01 -1.86
N LEU A 49 2.94 9.33 -2.63
CA LEU A 49 2.84 9.57 -4.07
C LEU A 49 2.29 8.35 -4.82
N GLY A 50 2.79 7.16 -4.48
CA GLY A 50 2.24 5.89 -4.97
C GLY A 50 0.75 5.75 -4.72
N VAL A 51 0.27 6.07 -3.51
CA VAL A 51 -1.16 6.04 -3.16
C VAL A 51 -1.97 6.97 -4.07
N VAL A 52 -1.52 8.23 -4.21
CA VAL A 52 -2.21 9.26 -5.01
C VAL A 52 -2.29 8.88 -6.48
N ILE A 53 -1.24 8.29 -7.04
CA ILE A 53 -1.18 7.88 -8.45
C ILE A 53 -1.96 6.57 -8.67
N GLY A 54 -1.74 5.60 -7.79
CA GLY A 54 -2.26 4.24 -7.93
C GLY A 54 -3.77 4.16 -7.71
N ALA A 55 -4.35 5.01 -6.84
CA ALA A 55 -5.78 5.04 -6.62
C ALA A 55 -6.59 5.24 -7.92
N PRO A 56 -6.45 6.34 -8.69
CA PRO A 56 -7.19 6.52 -9.93
C PRO A 56 -6.76 5.52 -11.01
N LEU A 57 -5.46 5.22 -11.12
CA LEU A 57 -4.95 4.35 -12.17
C LEU A 57 -5.46 2.91 -12.05
N LEU A 58 -5.33 2.31 -10.87
CA LEU A 58 -5.68 0.90 -10.68
C LEU A 58 -7.19 0.70 -10.53
N THR A 59 -7.93 1.67 -9.99
CA THR A 59 -9.41 1.61 -9.96
C THR A 59 -10.00 1.69 -11.36
N THR A 60 -9.47 2.56 -12.23
CA THR A 60 -9.94 2.68 -13.62
C THR A 60 -9.59 1.45 -14.45
N LEU A 61 -8.35 0.94 -14.35
CA LEU A 61 -7.93 -0.28 -15.03
C LEU A 61 -8.71 -1.51 -14.56
N GLY A 62 -9.03 -1.58 -13.27
CA GLY A 62 -9.72 -2.70 -12.67
C GLY A 62 -11.25 -2.67 -12.77
N ARG A 63 -11.85 -1.63 -13.39
CA ARG A 63 -13.31 -1.41 -13.39
C ARG A 63 -14.15 -2.56 -13.98
N SER A 64 -13.56 -3.34 -14.89
CA SER A 64 -14.23 -4.48 -15.55
C SER A 64 -14.13 -5.78 -14.76
N LEU A 65 -13.33 -5.81 -13.69
CA LEU A 65 -13.13 -7.01 -12.89
C LEU A 65 -14.19 -7.13 -11.78
N PRO A 66 -14.62 -8.36 -11.44
CA PRO A 66 -15.45 -8.59 -10.26
C PRO A 66 -14.76 -8.07 -8.99
N PRO A 67 -15.48 -7.44 -8.04
CA PRO A 67 -14.89 -6.77 -6.88
C PRO A 67 -13.97 -7.67 -6.02
N LYS A 68 -14.34 -8.93 -5.85
CA LYS A 68 -13.50 -9.91 -5.13
C LYS A 68 -12.16 -10.16 -5.83
N ARG A 69 -12.15 -10.23 -7.17
CA ARG A 69 -10.93 -10.51 -7.95
C ARG A 69 -9.96 -9.33 -7.90
N ILE A 70 -10.47 -8.11 -8.05
CA ILE A 70 -9.63 -6.90 -7.96
C ILE A 70 -9.06 -6.71 -6.55
N LEU A 71 -9.84 -6.94 -5.48
CA LEU A 71 -9.32 -6.86 -4.11
C LEU A 71 -8.18 -7.85 -3.85
N VAL A 72 -8.32 -9.09 -4.33
CA VAL A 72 -7.25 -10.11 -4.22
C VAL A 72 -6.03 -9.70 -5.05
N LEU A 73 -6.22 -9.23 -6.29
CA LEU A 73 -5.12 -8.78 -7.14
C LEU A 73 -4.35 -7.62 -6.50
N LEU A 74 -5.06 -6.63 -5.94
CA LEU A 74 -4.47 -5.49 -5.25
C LEU A 74 -3.66 -5.94 -4.03
N MET A 75 -4.15 -6.91 -3.26
CA MET A 75 -3.40 -7.47 -2.13
C MET A 75 -2.15 -8.24 -2.58
N VAL A 76 -2.23 -9.02 -3.66
CA VAL A 76 -1.06 -9.71 -4.23
C VAL A 76 -0.01 -8.69 -4.69
N LEU A 77 -0.42 -7.65 -5.41
CA LEU A 77 0.47 -6.57 -5.84
C LEU A 77 1.08 -5.84 -4.64
N PHE A 78 0.27 -5.51 -3.63
CA PHE A 78 0.73 -4.87 -2.40
C PHE A 78 1.81 -5.72 -1.72
N THR A 79 1.56 -7.01 -1.53
CA THR A 79 2.53 -7.92 -0.91
C THR A 79 3.81 -8.03 -1.73
N ALA A 80 3.71 -8.21 -3.05
CA ALA A 80 4.87 -8.34 -3.93
C ALA A 80 5.72 -7.06 -3.93
N PHE A 81 5.10 -5.89 -4.09
CA PHE A 81 5.82 -4.62 -4.09
C PHE A 81 6.39 -4.27 -2.72
N ASN A 82 5.68 -4.57 -1.64
CA ASN A 82 6.21 -4.34 -0.31
C ASN A 82 7.44 -5.22 -0.03
N ALA A 83 7.42 -6.48 -0.48
CA ALA A 83 8.56 -7.38 -0.36
C ALA A 83 9.82 -6.84 -1.06
N LEU A 84 9.69 -6.04 -2.12
CA LEU A 84 10.83 -5.40 -2.78
C LEU A 84 11.61 -4.47 -1.84
N SER A 85 10.96 -3.88 -0.84
CA SER A 85 11.61 -3.00 0.13
C SER A 85 12.67 -3.74 0.95
N ALA A 86 12.48 -5.04 1.20
CA ALA A 86 13.42 -5.87 1.93
C ALA A 86 14.73 -6.13 1.15
N PHE A 87 14.71 -5.96 -0.18
CA PHE A 87 15.86 -6.18 -1.05
C PHE A 87 16.50 -4.87 -1.51
N ALA A 88 16.10 -3.71 -0.96
CA ALA A 88 16.61 -2.42 -1.37
C ALA A 88 18.08 -2.24 -0.93
N PRO A 89 19.05 -2.07 -1.86
CA PRO A 89 20.46 -1.88 -1.50
C PRO A 89 20.79 -0.45 -1.06
N ASN A 90 19.90 0.51 -1.32
CA ASN A 90 20.09 1.92 -0.98
C ASN A 90 18.74 2.66 -0.87
N ASN A 91 18.78 3.88 -0.34
CA ASN A 91 17.59 4.70 -0.11
C ASN A 91 16.79 5.00 -1.38
N THR A 92 17.44 5.16 -2.53
CA THR A 92 16.74 5.42 -3.80
C THR A 92 15.91 4.22 -4.23
N VAL A 93 16.47 3.01 -4.17
CA VAL A 93 15.73 1.78 -4.46
C VAL A 93 14.63 1.55 -3.43
N LEU A 94 14.87 1.86 -2.15
CA LEU A 94 13.82 1.82 -1.13
C LEU A 94 12.66 2.76 -1.50
N CYS A 95 12.95 4.01 -1.89
CA CYS A 95 11.91 4.96 -2.29
C CYS A 95 11.10 4.47 -3.50
N LEU A 96 11.75 3.86 -4.50
CA LEU A 96 11.06 3.27 -5.65
C LEU A 96 10.19 2.08 -5.24
N ALA A 97 10.70 1.17 -4.41
CA ALA A 97 9.93 0.04 -3.88
C ALA A 97 8.72 0.52 -3.08
N ARG A 98 8.91 1.58 -2.27
CA ARG A 98 7.85 2.23 -1.48
C ARG A 98 6.80 2.88 -2.37
N LEU A 99 7.20 3.55 -3.45
CA LEU A 99 6.27 4.10 -4.45
C LEU A 99 5.42 2.99 -5.05
N LEU A 100 6.03 1.87 -5.47
CA LEU A 100 5.30 0.72 -6.01
C LEU A 100 4.35 0.12 -4.96
N ALA A 101 4.79 -0.04 -3.72
CA ALA A 101 3.98 -0.57 -2.62
C ALA A 101 2.76 0.32 -2.31
N GLY A 102 2.87 1.63 -2.55
CA GLY A 102 1.76 2.57 -2.40
C GLY A 102 0.70 2.46 -3.50
N LEU A 103 1.02 1.95 -4.70
CA LEU A 103 0.09 1.93 -5.83
C LEU A 103 -1.24 1.21 -5.51
N PRO A 104 -1.25 -0.03 -4.94
CA PRO A 104 -2.49 -0.76 -4.72
C PRO A 104 -3.33 -0.23 -3.56
N HIS A 105 -2.72 0.53 -2.66
CA HIS A 105 -3.30 0.95 -1.39
C HIS A 105 -4.60 1.76 -1.59
N GLY A 106 -4.54 2.89 -2.27
CA GLY A 106 -5.73 3.74 -2.42
C GLY A 106 -6.85 3.06 -3.21
N ALA A 107 -6.50 2.24 -4.20
CA ALA A 107 -7.47 1.45 -4.96
C ALA A 107 -8.17 0.38 -4.10
N PHE A 108 -7.44 -0.25 -3.16
CA PHE A 108 -7.99 -1.26 -2.27
C PHE A 108 -9.09 -0.69 -1.37
N PHE A 109 -8.86 0.47 -0.75
CA PHE A 109 -9.89 1.14 0.07
C PHE A 109 -11.03 1.72 -0.78
N GLY A 110 -10.72 2.25 -1.98
CA GLY A 110 -11.74 2.73 -2.90
C GLY A 110 -12.72 1.63 -3.30
N VAL A 111 -12.23 0.48 -3.76
CA VAL A 111 -13.07 -0.67 -4.14
C VAL A 111 -13.69 -1.32 -2.90
N GLY A 112 -12.92 -1.45 -1.82
CA GLY A 112 -13.35 -2.06 -0.57
C GLY A 112 -14.53 -1.33 0.07
N SER A 113 -14.57 0.01 -0.01
CA SER A 113 -15.69 0.81 0.50
C SER A 113 -16.99 0.55 -0.28
N VAL A 114 -16.92 0.39 -1.61
CA VAL A 114 -18.07 0.01 -2.45
C VAL A 114 -18.56 -1.39 -2.10
N VAL A 115 -17.65 -2.35 -1.89
CA VAL A 115 -18.01 -3.72 -1.50
C VAL A 115 -18.61 -3.80 -0.09
N ALA A 116 -18.13 -2.96 0.83
CA ALA A 116 -18.62 -2.89 2.19
C ALA A 116 -19.92 -2.08 2.33
N SER A 117 -20.31 -1.34 1.29
CA SER A 117 -21.54 -0.55 1.30
C SER A 117 -22.77 -1.46 1.39
N PRO A 118 -23.82 -1.07 2.13
CA PRO A 118 -25.09 -1.80 2.15
C PRO A 118 -25.67 -1.92 0.74
N PRO A 119 -26.40 -3.02 0.42
CA PRO A 119 -27.12 -3.11 -0.85
C PRO A 119 -28.07 -1.92 -0.96
N GLN A 120 -27.93 -1.15 -2.05
CA GLN A 120 -28.87 -0.08 -2.38
C GLN A 120 -30.21 -0.75 -2.70
N LYS A 121 -31.23 -0.44 -1.89
CA LYS A 121 -32.62 -0.82 -2.15
C LYS A 121 -33.19 0.06 -3.26
#